data_AF-A0A0F9V2F3-F1
#
_entry.id   AF-A0A0F9V2F3-F1
#
_cell.length_a   1.000
_cell.length_b   1.000
_cell.length_c   1.000
_cell.angle_alpha   90.00
_cell.angle_beta   90.00
_cell.angle_gamma   90.00
#
_symmetry.space_group_name_H-M   'P 1'
#
loop_
_entity.id
_entity.type
_entity.pdbx_description
1 polymer ?
#
loop_
_entity_poly.entity_id
_entity_poly.type
_entity_poly.pdbx_seq_one_letter_code
_entity_poly.pdbx_strand_id
1 'polypeptide(L)'
;MAYTYDITTSIGQVRRLINDTDITPTTDAQFNDEEISFFLDLGNNSVLMAASYALESWAAAITGSLKSEKIGDYSYTKDEASKKIELAKKYSDEAAAVPYMTWSEWDLSGGSSITAEED
;
A
#
# COMPACT_ATOMS: atom_id res chain seq x y z
N MET A 1 -14.20 -11.94 14.84
CA MET A 1 -12.91 -11.22 14.82
C MET A 1 -13.22 -9.79 14.43
N ALA A 2 -13.01 -8.84 15.35
CA ALA A 2 -13.13 -7.43 15.02
C ALA A 2 -11.86 -7.04 14.27
N TYR A 3 -11.98 -6.60 13.02
CA TYR A 3 -10.86 -5.97 12.32
C TYR A 3 -10.70 -4.58 12.94
N THR A 4 -9.53 -4.30 13.49
CA THR A 4 -9.31 -3.00 14.16
C THR A 4 -9.04 -1.88 13.15
N TYR A 5 -8.84 -2.18 11.88
CA TYR A 5 -8.59 -1.20 10.81
C TYR A 5 -9.74 -1.18 9.78
N ASP A 6 -9.97 0.00 9.17
CA ASP A 6 -11.04 0.23 8.20
C ASP A 6 -10.55 0.18 6.74
N ILE A 7 -10.87 -0.90 6.02
CA ILE A 7 -10.51 -1.13 4.61
C ILE A 7 -11.20 -0.18 3.61
N THR A 8 -12.19 0.60 4.04
CA THR A 8 -12.80 1.62 3.19
C THR A 8 -11.92 2.86 3.07
N THR A 9 -10.96 3.02 3.98
CA THR A 9 -9.96 4.09 3.96
C THR A 9 -8.68 3.62 3.27
N SER A 10 -8.00 4.54 2.57
CA SER A 10 -6.67 4.25 1.99
C SER A 10 -5.66 3.80 3.04
N ILE A 11 -5.74 4.34 4.26
CA ILE A 11 -4.89 3.96 5.40
C ILE A 11 -5.10 2.50 5.78
N GLY A 12 -6.36 2.07 5.97
CA GLY A 12 -6.64 0.67 6.31
C GLY A 12 -6.34 -0.31 5.18
N GLN A 13 -6.40 0.14 3.92
CA GLN A 13 -5.94 -0.65 2.78
C GLN A 13 -4.41 -0.85 2.81
N VAL A 14 -3.64 0.22 3.07
CA VAL A 14 -2.18 0.12 3.24
C VAL A 14 -1.84 -0.82 4.41
N ARG A 15 -2.49 -0.64 5.58
CA ARG A 15 -2.32 -1.52 6.75
C ARG A 15 -2.54 -2.98 6.42
N ARG A 16 -3.59 -3.29 5.66
CA ARG A 16 -3.87 -4.65 5.19
C ARG A 16 -2.75 -5.20 4.31
N LEU A 17 -2.25 -4.41 3.37
CA LEU A 17 -1.20 -4.85 2.43
C LEU A 17 0.13 -5.11 3.12
N ILE A 18 0.49 -4.30 4.10
CA ILE A 18 1.71 -4.48 4.88
C ILE A 18 1.54 -5.49 6.03
N ASN A 19 0.31 -5.99 6.23
CA ASN A 19 -0.08 -6.89 7.33
C ASN A 19 0.08 -6.28 8.74
N ASP A 20 0.02 -4.94 8.83
CA ASP A 20 0.03 -4.16 10.09
C ASP A 20 -1.41 -4.01 10.60
N THR A 21 -1.97 -5.14 11.05
CA THR A 21 -3.41 -5.31 11.29
C THR A 21 -3.82 -5.23 12.76
N ASP A 22 -2.86 -5.29 13.68
CA ASP A 22 -3.11 -5.27 15.13
C ASP A 22 -2.85 -3.88 15.71
N ILE A 23 -3.88 -3.02 15.66
CA ILE A 23 -3.80 -1.63 16.14
C ILE A 23 -4.47 -1.42 17.51
N THR A 24 -4.93 -2.50 18.17
CA THR A 24 -5.48 -2.44 19.53
C THR A 24 -4.91 -3.57 20.38
N PRO A 25 -3.99 -3.26 21.30
CA PRO A 25 -3.47 -1.93 21.63
C PRO A 25 -2.58 -1.34 20.51
N THR A 26 -2.56 -0.01 20.36
CA THR A 26 -1.75 0.71 19.35
C THR A 26 -0.22 0.54 19.53
N THR A 27 0.21 -0.24 20.51
CA THR A 27 1.61 -0.56 20.81
C THR A 27 2.20 -1.61 19.89
N ASP A 28 1.36 -2.42 19.25
CA ASP A 28 1.81 -3.56 18.45
C ASP A 28 1.88 -3.20 16.96
N ALA A 29 1.20 -2.11 16.57
CA ALA A 29 1.27 -1.53 15.25
C ALA A 29 2.68 -1.00 14.96
N GLN A 30 3.20 -1.33 13.79
CA GLN A 30 4.53 -0.86 13.37
C GLN A 30 4.50 0.61 12.94
N PHE A 31 3.37 1.06 12.43
CA PHE A 31 3.17 2.43 11.97
C PHE A 31 1.89 3.03 12.57
N ASN A 32 1.95 4.31 12.91
CA ASN A 32 0.80 5.12 13.26
C ASN A 32 0.09 5.61 11.99
N ASP A 33 -1.15 6.08 12.13
CA ASP A 33 -1.95 6.54 10.99
C ASP A 33 -1.30 7.76 10.30
N GLU A 34 -0.61 8.62 11.05
CA GLU A 34 0.14 9.76 10.50
C GLU A 34 1.32 9.32 9.63
N GLU A 35 2.02 8.24 10.01
CA GLU A 35 3.14 7.69 9.24
C GLU A 35 2.63 7.06 7.94
N ILE A 36 1.49 6.39 7.99
CA ILE A 36 0.83 5.84 6.80
C ILE A 36 0.32 6.95 5.88
N SER A 37 -0.21 8.04 6.45
CA SER A 37 -0.59 9.24 5.67
C SER A 37 0.61 9.82 4.94
N PHE A 38 1.78 9.90 5.58
CA PHE A 38 3.01 10.37 4.93
C PHE A 38 3.42 9.47 3.75
N PHE A 39 3.31 8.14 3.87
CA PHE A 39 3.60 7.23 2.76
C PHE A 39 2.59 7.37 1.61
N LEU A 40 1.33 7.64 1.91
CA LEU A 40 0.30 7.94 0.90
C LEU A 40 0.63 9.24 0.16
N ASP A 41 1.03 10.30 0.87
CA ASP A 41 1.45 11.56 0.26
C ASP A 41 2.66 11.35 -0.66
N LEU A 42 3.66 10.57 -0.21
CA LEU A 42 4.84 10.24 -0.99
C LEU A 42 4.51 9.40 -2.25
N GLY A 43 3.52 8.50 -2.11
CA GLY A 43 3.02 7.64 -3.18
C GLY A 43 2.01 8.28 -4.12
N ASN A 44 1.79 9.61 -4.07
CA ASN A 44 0.75 10.31 -4.82
C ASN A 44 -0.65 9.70 -4.62
N ASN A 45 -1.01 9.36 -3.38
CA ASN A 45 -2.23 8.66 -2.99
C ASN A 45 -2.41 7.25 -3.59
N SER A 46 -1.36 6.65 -4.17
CA SER A 46 -1.37 5.25 -4.58
C SER A 46 -1.17 4.35 -3.37
N VAL A 47 -2.18 3.55 -3.05
CA VAL A 47 -2.17 2.59 -1.93
C VAL A 47 -1.06 1.55 -2.09
N LEU A 48 -0.83 1.05 -3.30
CA LEU A 48 0.24 0.09 -3.57
C LEU A 48 1.63 0.72 -3.41
N MET A 49 1.78 1.97 -3.85
CA MET A 49 3.06 2.67 -3.73
C MET A 49 3.34 3.03 -2.27
N ALA A 50 2.35 3.50 -1.52
CA ALA A 50 2.46 3.72 -0.09
C ALA A 50 2.83 2.44 0.67
N ALA A 51 2.20 1.30 0.33
CA ALA A 51 2.54 0.01 0.90
C ALA A 51 3.98 -0.42 0.59
N SER A 52 4.48 -0.16 -0.62
CA SER A 52 5.88 -0.43 -0.95
C SER A 52 6.86 0.37 -0.09
N TYR A 53 6.63 1.68 0.09
CA TYR A 53 7.48 2.52 0.93
C TYR A 53 7.44 2.12 2.41
N ALA A 54 6.27 1.78 2.93
CA ALA A 54 6.12 1.29 4.29
C ALA A 54 6.89 -0.04 4.50
N LEU A 55 6.83 -0.98 3.55
CA LEU A 55 7.56 -2.24 3.61
C LEU A 55 9.07 -2.07 3.51
N GLU A 56 9.55 -1.15 2.66
CA GLU A 56 10.97 -0.80 2.58
C GLU A 56 11.48 -0.21 3.89
N SER A 57 10.73 0.73 4.47
CA SER A 57 11.05 1.32 5.77
C SER A 57 11.09 0.26 6.87
N TRP A 58 10.11 -0.64 6.89
CA TRP A 58 10.08 -1.74 7.87
C TRP A 58 11.25 -2.71 7.69
N ALA A 59 11.57 -3.10 6.46
CA ALA A 59 12.74 -3.93 6.19
C ALA A 59 14.05 -3.24 6.62
N ALA A 60 14.17 -1.93 6.40
CA ALA A 60 15.31 -1.13 6.86
C ALA A 60 15.43 -1.14 8.38
N ALA A 61 14.31 -1.00 9.13
CA ALA A 61 14.31 -1.08 10.59
C ALA A 61 14.79 -2.45 11.10
N ILE A 62 14.31 -3.54 10.49
CA ILE A 62 14.74 -4.91 10.83
C ILE A 62 16.24 -5.10 10.57
N THR A 63 16.75 -4.64 9.43
CA THR A 63 18.19 -4.74 9.10
C THR A 63 19.08 -3.85 9.98
N GLY A 64 18.56 -2.72 10.46
CA GLY A 64 19.22 -1.87 11.46
C GLY A 64 19.34 -2.56 12.82
N SER A 65 18.26 -3.17 13.30
CA SER A 65 18.25 -3.96 14.55
C SER A 65 19.17 -5.17 14.46
N LEU A 66 19.21 -5.81 13.30
CA LEU A 66 20.10 -6.94 13.02
C LEU A 66 21.57 -6.63 13.25
N LYS A 67 22.06 -5.45 12.87
CA LYS A 67 23.48 -5.10 13.11
C LYS A 67 23.81 -4.92 14.60
N SER A 68 22.79 -4.75 15.45
CA SER A 68 22.90 -4.52 16.89
C SER A 68 22.81 -5.81 17.72
N GLU A 69 22.04 -6.81 17.28
CA GLU A 69 21.84 -8.06 18.03
C GLU A 69 22.80 -9.19 17.62
N LYS A 70 23.37 -9.89 18.61
CA LYS A 70 24.56 -10.75 18.49
C LYS A 70 24.18 -12.20 18.11
N ILE A 71 24.87 -12.74 17.10
CA ILE A 71 25.20 -14.15 16.76
C ILE A 71 24.18 -15.22 17.25
N GLY A 72 23.07 -15.40 16.53
CA GLY A 72 22.17 -16.54 16.72
C GLY A 72 20.97 -16.53 15.79
N ASP A 73 20.19 -15.45 15.84
CA ASP A 73 18.90 -15.34 15.14
C ASP A 73 18.96 -14.59 13.80
N TYR A 74 20.17 -14.33 13.30
CA TYR A 74 20.42 -13.58 12.06
C TYR A 74 19.79 -14.21 10.81
N SER A 75 19.56 -15.53 10.79
CA SER A 75 19.06 -16.20 9.58
C SER A 75 17.58 -15.95 9.34
N TYR A 76 16.76 -15.95 10.39
CA TYR A 76 15.31 -15.79 10.28
C TYR A 76 14.93 -14.35 9.98
N THR A 77 15.56 -13.41 10.68
CA THR A 77 15.36 -11.96 10.52
C THR A 77 15.83 -11.44 9.16
N LYS A 78 16.89 -12.02 8.57
CA LYS A 78 17.30 -11.71 7.17
C LYS A 78 16.30 -12.21 6.14
N ASP A 79 15.73 -13.40 6.35
CA ASP A 79 14.71 -13.97 5.46
C ASP A 79 13.41 -13.14 5.52
N GLU A 80 13.01 -12.69 6.71
CA GLU A 80 11.87 -11.79 6.89
C GLU A 80 12.06 -10.42 6.23
N ALA A 81 13.25 -9.82 6.34
CA ALA A 81 13.56 -8.56 5.67
C ALA A 81 13.55 -8.73 4.13
N SER A 82 14.09 -9.84 3.64
CA SER A 82 14.14 -10.14 2.20
C SER A 82 12.74 -10.32 1.62
N LYS A 83 11.86 -11.07 2.31
CA LYS A 83 10.46 -11.23 1.91
C LYS A 83 9.69 -9.91 1.85
N LYS A 84 9.94 -9.01 2.81
CA LYS A 84 9.31 -7.66 2.80
C LYS A 84 9.80 -6.81 1.63
N ILE A 85 11.09 -6.87 1.30
CA ILE A 85 11.66 -6.18 0.13
C ILE A 85 11.09 -6.76 -1.19
N GLU A 86 10.97 -8.08 -1.30
CA GLU A 86 10.38 -8.72 -2.48
C GLU A 86 8.92 -8.29 -2.68
N LEU A 87 8.15 -8.23 -1.59
CA LEU A 87 6.76 -7.80 -1.62
C LEU A 87 6.63 -6.30 -1.95
N ALA A 88 7.53 -5.46 -1.41
CA ALA A 88 7.61 -4.05 -1.76
C ALA A 88 7.88 -3.85 -3.26
N LYS A 89 8.83 -4.61 -3.82
CA LYS A 89 9.15 -4.59 -5.25
C LYS A 89 7.95 -4.98 -6.12
N LYS A 90 7.24 -6.02 -5.70
CA LYS A 90 6.01 -6.44 -6.38
C LYS A 90 4.97 -5.33 -6.40
N TYR A 91 4.76 -4.63 -5.28
CA TYR A 91 3.82 -3.52 -5.23
C TYR A 91 4.28 -2.28 -5.99
N SER A 92 5.59 -1.99 -6.05
CA SER A 92 6.10 -0.92 -6.91
C SER A 92 5.93 -1.25 -8.39
N ASP A 93 6.19 -2.51 -8.77
CA ASP A 93 6.02 -2.97 -10.14
C ASP A 93 4.54 -2.98 -10.54
N GLU A 94 3.65 -3.42 -9.64
CA GLU A 94 2.19 -3.35 -9.85
C GLU A 94 1.69 -1.91 -9.92
N ALA A 95 2.18 -1.01 -9.05
CA ALA A 95 1.85 0.42 -9.11
C ALA A 95 2.32 1.07 -10.41
N ALA A 96 3.51 0.71 -10.90
CA ALA A 96 4.05 1.18 -12.18
C ALA A 96 3.34 0.54 -13.39
N ALA A 97 2.86 -0.70 -13.22
CA ALA A 97 2.10 -1.44 -14.22
C ALA A 97 0.61 -1.08 -14.22
N VAL A 98 0.12 -0.23 -13.32
CA VAL A 98 -1.17 0.45 -13.52
C VAL A 98 -0.91 1.52 -14.59
N PRO A 99 -1.25 1.30 -15.88
CA PRO A 99 -1.31 2.42 -16.80
C PRO A 99 -2.28 3.42 -16.17
N TYR A 100 -1.83 4.67 -16.05
CA TYR A 100 -2.72 5.81 -15.97
C TYR A 100 -3.84 5.53 -16.99
N MET A 101 -5.05 5.23 -16.51
CA MET A 101 -6.24 5.19 -17.35
C MET A 101 -6.35 6.60 -17.93
N THR A 102 -5.73 6.78 -19.09
CA THR A 102 -5.86 7.93 -19.96
C THR A 102 -7.34 8.05 -20.26
N TRP A 103 -8.05 8.96 -19.60
CA TRP A 103 -8.91 9.98 -20.23
C TRP A 103 -9.67 9.58 -21.51
N SER A 104 -10.06 8.33 -21.68
CA SER A 104 -10.64 7.77 -22.91
C SER A 104 -12.00 7.15 -22.66
N GLU A 105 -12.48 7.12 -21.43
CA GLU A 105 -13.92 7.06 -21.17
C GLU A 105 -14.48 8.48 -21.19
N TRP A 106 -14.34 9.14 -22.35
CA TRP A 106 -15.35 10.09 -22.78
C TRP A 106 -16.57 9.25 -23.14
N ASP A 107 -17.46 9.08 -22.18
CA ASP A 107 -18.80 8.54 -22.44
C ASP A 107 -19.56 9.54 -23.32
N LEU A 108 -19.43 9.33 -24.64
CA LEU A 108 -20.21 10.00 -25.67
C LEU A 108 -21.50 9.24 -25.99
N SER A 109 -21.99 8.36 -25.12
CA SER A 109 -23.30 7.70 -25.33
C SER A 109 -24.50 8.59 -24.94
N GLY A 110 -24.26 9.82 -24.46
CA GLY A 110 -25.30 10.82 -24.16
C GLY A 110 -25.74 11.72 -25.33
N GLY A 111 -25.52 11.33 -26.59
CA GLY A 111 -25.75 12.15 -27.77
C GLY A 111 -27.00 11.78 -28.58
N SER A 112 -28.18 12.17 -28.08
CA SER A 112 -29.42 12.47 -28.82
C SER A 112 -29.73 11.61 -30.05
N SER A 113 -30.63 10.62 -29.89
CA SER A 113 -31.46 10.16 -31.00
C SER A 113 -32.15 11.38 -31.62
N ILE A 114 -31.70 11.80 -32.80
CA ILE A 114 -32.45 12.75 -33.62
C ILE A 114 -33.67 11.98 -34.14
N THR A 115 -34.76 12.06 -33.38
CA THR A 115 -36.10 11.79 -33.90
C THR A 115 -36.37 12.85 -34.95
N ALA A 116 -36.26 12.47 -36.21
CA ALA A 116 -36.89 13.22 -37.30
C ALA A 116 -38.39 12.94 -37.22
N GLU A 117 -39.11 13.75 -36.45
CA GLU A 117 -40.54 13.97 -36.60
C GLU A 117 -40.75 15.30 -37.33
N GLU A 118 -41.80 15.33 -38.17
CA GLU A 118 -42.39 16.46 -38.91
C GLU A 118 -41.62 16.84 -40.21
N ASP A 119 -42.21 16.91 -41.41
CA ASP A 119 -43.60 17.07 -41.91
C ASP A 119 -43.67 16.52 -43.36
#